data_AF-A0A0Q5KAY6-F1
#
_entry.id   AF-A0A0Q5KAY6-F1
#
_cell.length_a   1.000
_cell.length_b   1.000
_cell.length_c   1.000
_cell.angle_alpha   90.00
_cell.angle_beta   90.00
_cell.angle_gamma   90.00
#
_symmetry.space_group_name_H-M   'P 1'
#
loop_
_entity.id
_entity.type
_entity.pdbx_description
1 polymer ?
#
loop_
_entity_poly.entity_id
_entity_poly.type
_entity_poly.pdbx_seq_one_letter_code
_entity_poly.pdbx_strand_id
1 'polypeptide(L)'
;MNDAVARGHKLLHLYRRGVGGERQNAGRLLTAHLRTHDLTLYDLDRGLPVSQDLAVLDGWRESALWMARLGTEPEAVLTALVDAEDLTPAELGRLIASVDLDKLLGARLDGWAYAEGAPPELYRQAASQVRAGDLSAPDLSGSLAQRFQAAARLALFRQTHPERTLRTQGETEQAFVLGLVEGLTGRSGETTEDGGVRARLTADQLARLRALMAEHGSDAREVARQAAQAYGKSLR
;
A
#
# COMPACT_ATOMS: atom_id res chain seq x y z
N MET A 1 25.98 4.83 17.40
CA MET A 1 25.44 3.48 17.15
C MET A 1 24.26 3.51 16.17
N ASN A 2 23.23 4.36 16.39
CA ASN A 2 22.08 4.47 15.49
C ASN A 2 22.42 4.83 14.03
N ASP A 3 23.41 5.70 13.78
CA ASP A 3 23.81 6.06 12.40
C ASP A 3 24.47 4.90 11.63
N ALA A 4 25.23 4.05 12.32
CA ALA A 4 25.88 2.89 11.71
C ALA A 4 24.83 1.84 11.29
N VAL A 5 23.82 1.62 12.13
CA VAL A 5 22.70 0.71 11.82
C VAL A 5 21.84 1.27 10.68
N ALA A 6 21.50 2.57 10.71
CA ALA A 6 20.72 3.21 9.64
C ALA A 6 21.42 3.14 8.27
N ARG A 7 22.74 3.40 8.23
CA ARG A 7 23.53 3.27 7.00
C ARG A 7 23.65 1.82 6.54
N GLY A 8 23.81 0.88 7.48
CA GLY A 8 23.81 -0.56 7.19
C GLY A 8 22.49 -1.01 6.57
N HIS A 9 21.35 -0.58 7.13
CA HIS A 9 20.02 -0.82 6.58
C HIS A 9 19.88 -0.32 5.14
N LYS A 10 20.36 0.90 4.86
CA LYS A 10 20.31 1.46 3.50
C LYS A 10 21.13 0.64 2.51
N LEU A 11 22.34 0.21 2.91
CA LEU A 11 23.21 -0.63 2.07
C LEU A 11 22.63 -2.03 1.84
N LEU A 12 22.03 -2.62 2.88
CA LEU A 12 21.28 -3.87 2.79
C LEU A 12 20.12 -3.75 1.80
N HIS A 13 19.34 -2.68 1.86
CA HIS A 13 18.24 -2.45 0.94
C HIS A 13 18.71 -2.30 -0.52
N LEU A 14 19.79 -1.55 -0.74
CA LEU A 14 20.41 -1.37 -2.06
C LEU A 14 20.99 -2.67 -2.62
N TYR A 15 21.64 -3.48 -1.77
CA TYR A 15 22.17 -4.79 -2.16
C TYR A 15 21.04 -5.69 -2.67
N ARG A 16 19.87 -5.64 -2.03
CA ARG A 16 18.76 -6.56 -2.30
C ARG A 16 17.86 -6.12 -3.44
N ARG A 17 17.70 -4.81 -3.67
CA ARG A 17 16.98 -4.28 -4.83
C ARG A 17 17.83 -4.12 -6.09
N GLY A 18 19.15 -3.99 -5.93
CA GLY A 18 20.06 -3.79 -7.04
C GLY A 18 20.11 -4.98 -8.00
N VAL A 19 20.44 -4.70 -9.26
CA VAL A 19 20.68 -5.72 -10.30
C VAL A 19 22.10 -5.56 -10.85
N GLY A 20 22.77 -6.67 -11.16
CA GLY A 20 24.10 -6.66 -11.78
C GLY A 20 25.16 -5.90 -10.95
N GLY A 21 25.80 -4.91 -11.58
CA GLY A 21 26.91 -4.16 -10.98
C GLY A 21 26.52 -3.31 -9.77
N GLU A 22 25.28 -2.82 -9.70
CA GLU A 22 24.79 -2.05 -8.55
C GLU A 22 24.70 -2.92 -7.30
N ARG A 23 24.18 -4.14 -7.45
CA ARG A 23 24.14 -5.14 -6.37
C ARG A 23 25.55 -5.51 -5.91
N GLN A 24 26.47 -5.78 -6.83
CA GLN A 24 27.85 -6.12 -6.47
C GLN A 24 28.54 -5.00 -5.68
N ASN A 25 28.37 -3.75 -6.11
CA ASN A 25 28.95 -2.61 -5.40
C ASN A 25 28.31 -2.39 -4.02
N ALA A 26 26.98 -2.47 -3.94
CA ALA A 26 26.27 -2.37 -2.66
C ALA A 26 26.68 -3.49 -1.70
N GLY A 27 26.89 -4.71 -2.20
CA GLY A 27 27.36 -5.86 -1.42
C GLY A 27 28.76 -5.63 -0.86
N ARG A 28 29.70 -5.17 -1.68
CA ARG A 28 31.05 -4.83 -1.24
C ARG A 28 31.04 -3.75 -0.14
N LEU A 29 30.22 -2.71 -0.34
CA LEU A 29 30.08 -1.63 0.64
C LEU A 29 29.42 -2.11 1.93
N LEU A 30 28.40 -2.97 1.85
CA LEU A 30 27.74 -3.56 3.00
C LEU A 30 28.69 -4.44 3.81
N THR A 31 29.42 -5.36 3.18
CA THR A 31 30.40 -6.22 3.87
C THR A 31 31.48 -5.39 4.56
N ALA A 32 31.99 -4.35 3.89
CA ALA A 32 32.98 -3.45 4.49
C ALA A 32 32.38 -2.69 5.69
N HIS A 33 31.14 -2.23 5.59
CA HIS A 33 30.43 -1.50 6.65
C HIS A 33 30.17 -2.39 7.87
N LEU A 34 29.68 -3.62 7.67
CA LEU A 34 29.45 -4.60 8.73
C LEU A 34 30.75 -4.89 9.51
N ARG A 35 31.85 -5.15 8.80
CA ARG A 35 33.16 -5.39 9.42
C ARG A 35 33.70 -4.18 10.18
N THR A 36 33.55 -2.98 9.62
CA THR A 36 34.09 -1.74 10.21
C THR A 36 33.41 -1.42 11.55
N HIS A 37 32.14 -1.80 11.69
CA HIS A 37 31.35 -1.51 12.88
C HIS A 37 31.08 -2.73 13.76
N ASP A 38 31.70 -3.87 13.45
CA ASP A 38 31.47 -5.17 14.11
C ASP A 38 29.98 -5.53 14.23
N LEU A 39 29.22 -5.23 13.17
CA LEU A 39 27.80 -5.54 13.07
C LEU A 39 27.60 -6.84 12.31
N THR A 40 26.54 -7.55 12.64
CA THR A 40 26.01 -8.68 11.85
C THR A 40 24.75 -8.26 11.09
N LEU A 41 24.30 -9.10 10.16
CA LEU A 41 23.03 -8.89 9.47
C LEU A 41 21.85 -8.87 10.46
N TYR A 42 21.89 -9.67 11.52
CA TYR A 42 20.92 -9.66 12.63
C TYR A 42 20.85 -8.30 13.35
N ASP A 43 21.98 -7.61 13.50
CA ASP A 43 22.03 -6.30 14.16
C ASP A 43 21.44 -5.19 13.29
N LEU A 44 21.39 -5.40 11.97
CA LEU A 44 20.66 -4.53 11.06
C LEU A 44 19.17 -4.86 11.13
N ASP A 45 18.81 -6.10 10.86
CA ASP A 45 17.43 -6.60 10.88
C ASP A 45 17.39 -7.90 11.67
N ARG A 46 16.65 -7.92 12.78
CA ARG A 46 16.54 -9.07 13.69
C ARG A 46 15.93 -10.32 13.04
N GLY A 47 15.33 -10.17 11.85
CA GLY A 47 14.93 -11.31 11.03
C GLY A 47 16.12 -12.06 10.43
N LEU A 48 17.29 -11.44 10.27
CA LEU A 48 18.41 -11.98 9.50
C LEU A 48 19.35 -12.87 10.34
N PRO A 49 20.19 -13.70 9.69
CA PRO A 49 21.13 -14.56 10.40
C PRO A 49 22.21 -13.74 11.12
N VAL A 50 22.73 -14.27 12.23
CA VAL A 50 23.90 -13.73 12.93
C VAL A 50 25.16 -14.04 12.13
N SER A 51 25.35 -13.31 11.02
CA SER A 51 26.46 -13.47 10.08
C SER A 51 26.81 -12.15 9.40
N GLN A 52 28.04 -12.01 8.95
CA GLN A 52 28.49 -10.94 8.06
C GLN A 52 28.60 -11.39 6.59
N ASP A 53 28.34 -12.66 6.32
CA ASP A 53 28.43 -13.26 4.99
C ASP A 53 27.14 -13.05 4.20
N LEU A 54 27.27 -12.37 3.05
CA LEU A 54 26.15 -12.09 2.16
C LEU A 54 25.70 -13.34 1.37
N ALA A 55 26.54 -14.36 1.23
CA ALA A 55 26.09 -15.63 0.63
C ALA A 55 25.07 -16.33 1.54
N VAL A 56 25.24 -16.21 2.86
CA VAL A 56 24.27 -16.70 3.84
C VAL A 56 22.97 -15.90 3.75
N LEU A 57 23.04 -14.58 3.54
CA LEU A 57 21.86 -13.75 3.31
C LEU A 57 21.06 -14.20 2.06
N ASP A 58 21.76 -14.49 0.97
CA ASP A 58 21.15 -14.92 -0.30
C ASP A 58 20.41 -16.26 -0.17
N GLY A 59 20.93 -17.20 0.63
CA GLY A 59 20.28 -18.50 0.90
C GLY A 59 19.31 -18.52 2.10
N TRP A 60 19.40 -17.52 2.99
CA TRP A 60 18.67 -17.52 4.26
C TRP A 60 17.15 -17.43 4.06
N ARG A 61 16.67 -16.65 3.08
CA ARG A 61 15.22 -16.49 2.87
C ARG A 61 14.55 -17.69 2.27
N GLU A 62 15.22 -18.37 1.35
CA GLU A 62 14.76 -19.65 0.83
C GLU A 62 14.71 -20.68 1.97
N SER A 63 15.76 -20.74 2.79
CA SER A 63 15.80 -21.60 3.97
C SER A 63 14.73 -21.25 5.00
N ALA A 64 14.45 -19.97 5.25
CA ALA A 64 13.44 -19.47 6.18
C ALA A 64 12.02 -19.79 5.68
N LEU A 65 11.75 -19.62 4.39
CA LEU A 65 10.50 -20.05 3.76
C LEU A 65 10.32 -21.57 3.84
N TRP A 66 11.39 -22.35 3.60
CA TRP A 66 11.37 -23.80 3.77
C TRP A 66 11.16 -24.22 5.22
N MET A 67 11.81 -23.57 6.19
CA MET A 67 11.61 -23.85 7.62
C MET A 67 10.20 -23.50 8.08
N ALA A 68 9.64 -22.37 7.60
CA ALA A 68 8.24 -22.03 7.84
C ALA A 68 7.29 -23.10 7.28
N ARG A 69 7.60 -23.63 6.09
CA ARG A 69 6.83 -24.72 5.46
C ARG A 69 6.99 -26.06 6.17
N LEU A 70 8.14 -26.32 6.79
CA LEU A 70 8.46 -27.55 7.51
C LEU A 70 8.03 -27.52 8.99
N GLY A 71 7.58 -26.38 9.51
CA GLY A 71 6.95 -26.25 10.82
C GLY A 71 7.91 -26.27 12.02
N THR A 72 9.21 -26.05 11.81
CA THR A 72 10.22 -26.13 12.88
C THR A 72 10.23 -24.93 13.82
N GLU A 73 10.10 -23.70 13.31
CA GLU A 73 9.81 -22.46 14.09
C GLU A 73 9.02 -21.44 13.23
N PRO A 74 7.81 -21.79 12.79
CA PRO A 74 7.15 -21.07 11.71
C PRO A 74 6.67 -19.67 12.12
N GLU A 75 6.22 -19.47 13.36
CA GLU A 75 5.50 -18.24 13.73
C GLU A 75 6.40 -17.00 13.82
N ALA A 76 7.56 -17.10 14.48
CA ALA A 76 8.48 -15.96 14.63
C ALA A 76 9.12 -15.58 13.28
N VAL A 77 9.52 -16.58 12.49
CA VAL A 77 10.12 -16.40 11.17
C VAL A 77 9.09 -15.82 10.18
N LEU A 78 7.86 -16.36 10.15
CA LEU A 78 6.80 -15.82 9.29
C LEU A 78 6.41 -14.40 9.70
N THR A 79 6.36 -14.11 11.00
CA THR A 79 6.08 -12.75 11.50
C THR A 79 7.13 -11.75 11.01
N ALA A 80 8.42 -12.10 11.12
CA ALA A 80 9.50 -11.24 10.62
C ALA A 80 9.45 -11.07 9.09
N LEU A 81 9.15 -12.14 8.34
CA LEU A 81 9.01 -12.07 6.88
C LEU A 81 7.80 -11.24 6.44
N VAL A 82 6.70 -11.32 7.18
CA VAL A 82 5.47 -10.53 6.93
C VAL A 82 5.72 -9.03 7.08
N ASP A 83 6.59 -8.64 8.01
CA ASP A 83 6.95 -7.24 8.27
C ASP A 83 8.11 -6.72 7.42
N ALA A 84 8.82 -7.58 6.68
CA ALA A 84 9.96 -7.18 5.86
C ALA A 84 9.54 -6.28 4.67
N GLU A 85 10.08 -5.06 4.62
CA GLU A 85 9.76 -4.05 3.58
C GLU A 85 10.57 -4.20 2.28
N ASP A 86 11.57 -5.06 2.29
CA ASP A 86 12.58 -5.17 1.24
C ASP A 86 12.50 -6.50 0.44
N LEU A 87 11.38 -7.23 0.58
CA LEU A 87 11.07 -8.39 -0.25
C LEU A 87 11.09 -8.02 -1.74
N THR A 88 11.78 -8.83 -2.53
CA THR A 88 11.66 -8.78 -3.99
C THR A 88 10.27 -9.30 -4.41
N PRO A 89 9.77 -8.95 -5.61
CA PRO A 89 8.48 -9.44 -6.09
C PRO A 89 8.35 -10.98 -6.08
N ALA A 90 9.43 -11.69 -6.41
CA ALA A 90 9.44 -13.15 -6.41
C ALA A 90 9.39 -13.75 -4.98
N GLU A 91 10.08 -13.15 -4.03
CA GLU A 91 10.02 -13.56 -2.61
C GLU A 91 8.65 -13.28 -2.01
N LEU A 92 8.09 -12.10 -2.29
CA LEU A 92 6.75 -11.73 -1.85
C LEU A 92 5.70 -12.74 -2.38
N GLY A 93 5.78 -13.11 -3.65
CA GLY A 93 4.88 -14.12 -4.23
C GLY A 93 4.99 -15.49 -3.54
N ARG A 94 6.21 -15.94 -3.21
CA ARG A 94 6.43 -17.19 -2.46
C ARG A 94 5.91 -17.10 -1.02
N LEU A 95 6.09 -15.96 -0.36
CA LEU A 95 5.58 -15.72 0.99
C LEU A 95 4.06 -15.74 1.01
N ILE A 96 3.41 -15.02 0.08
CA ILE A 96 1.94 -15.01 -0.06
C ILE A 96 1.40 -16.43 -0.28
N ALA A 97 2.08 -17.25 -1.08
CA ALA A 97 1.67 -18.64 -1.32
C ALA A 97 1.84 -19.57 -0.11
N SER A 98 2.67 -19.17 0.87
CA SER A 98 3.02 -19.99 2.05
C SER A 98 2.34 -19.52 3.33
N VAL A 99 1.83 -18.29 3.37
CA VAL A 99 1.17 -17.69 4.54
C VAL A 99 -0.31 -18.02 4.54
N ASP A 100 -0.80 -18.45 5.69
CA ASP A 100 -2.23 -18.51 5.99
C ASP A 100 -2.74 -17.09 6.31
N LEU A 101 -3.45 -16.50 5.33
CA LEU A 101 -3.97 -15.13 5.42
C LEU A 101 -5.00 -14.98 6.56
N ASP A 102 -5.75 -16.03 6.89
CA ASP A 102 -6.74 -15.99 7.97
C ASP A 102 -6.05 -15.94 9.34
N LYS A 103 -4.93 -16.66 9.50
CA LYS A 103 -4.09 -16.56 10.71
C LYS A 103 -3.43 -15.19 10.85
N LEU A 104 -2.90 -14.65 9.75
CA LEU A 104 -2.31 -13.31 9.73
C LEU A 104 -3.35 -12.26 10.12
N LEU A 105 -4.58 -12.40 9.60
CA LEU A 105 -5.70 -11.57 9.99
C LEU A 105 -6.00 -11.70 11.49
N GLY A 106 -6.17 -12.92 11.99
CA GLY A 106 -6.48 -13.17 13.41
C GLY A 106 -5.47 -12.55 14.38
N ALA A 107 -4.18 -12.53 14.02
CA ALA A 107 -3.12 -11.99 14.87
C ALA A 107 -3.07 -10.44 14.91
N ARG A 108 -3.54 -9.75 13.87
CA ARG A 108 -3.33 -8.30 13.70
C ARG A 108 -4.59 -7.45 13.56
N LEU A 109 -5.73 -8.10 13.38
CA LEU A 109 -7.01 -7.46 13.10
C LEU A 109 -7.37 -6.39 14.12
N ASP A 110 -7.29 -6.70 15.41
CA ASP A 110 -7.77 -5.78 16.45
C ASP A 110 -6.94 -4.49 16.47
N GLY A 111 -5.62 -4.60 16.26
CA GLY A 111 -4.73 -3.45 16.15
C GLY A 111 -5.04 -2.60 14.91
N TRP A 112 -5.35 -3.22 13.78
CA TRP A 112 -5.71 -2.50 12.55
C TRP A 112 -7.09 -1.86 12.64
N ALA A 113 -8.11 -2.59 13.11
CA ALA A 113 -9.46 -2.06 13.26
C ALA A 113 -9.49 -0.84 14.20
N TYR A 114 -8.73 -0.89 15.30
CA TYR A 114 -8.56 0.25 16.21
C TYR A 114 -7.92 1.46 15.51
N ALA A 115 -6.85 1.25 14.74
CA ALA A 115 -6.18 2.32 14.01
C ALA A 115 -7.08 2.97 12.94
N GLU A 116 -8.00 2.21 12.34
CA GLU A 116 -8.98 2.73 11.36
C GLU A 116 -10.20 3.39 11.99
N GLY A 117 -10.42 3.24 13.30
CA GLY A 117 -11.68 3.60 13.93
C GLY A 117 -12.89 2.82 13.38
N ALA A 118 -12.66 1.62 12.84
CA ALA A 118 -13.69 0.77 12.27
C ALA A 118 -14.15 -0.30 13.26
N PRO A 119 -15.44 -0.70 13.28
CA PRO A 119 -15.88 -1.85 14.06
C PRO A 119 -15.08 -3.12 13.71
N PRO A 120 -14.49 -3.84 14.68
CA PRO A 120 -13.65 -5.00 14.42
C PRO A 120 -14.33 -6.07 13.56
N GLU A 121 -15.63 -6.28 13.72
CA GLU A 121 -16.43 -7.25 12.97
C GLU A 121 -16.53 -6.89 11.49
N LEU A 122 -16.76 -5.60 11.19
CA LEU A 122 -16.81 -5.10 9.81
C LEU A 122 -15.43 -5.17 9.16
N TYR A 123 -14.39 -4.80 9.90
CA TYR A 123 -13.02 -4.91 9.42
C TYR A 123 -12.65 -6.38 9.13
N ARG A 124 -13.06 -7.32 9.99
CA ARG A 124 -12.89 -8.76 9.79
C ARG A 124 -13.54 -9.25 8.51
N GLN A 125 -14.80 -8.87 8.32
CA GLN A 125 -15.56 -9.26 7.14
C GLN A 125 -14.91 -8.71 5.87
N ALA A 126 -14.46 -7.46 5.88
CA ALA A 126 -13.75 -6.87 4.75
C ALA A 126 -12.41 -7.56 4.47
N ALA A 127 -11.60 -7.78 5.51
CA ALA A 127 -10.31 -8.44 5.40
C ALA A 127 -10.41 -9.91 4.92
N SER A 128 -11.47 -10.63 5.28
CA SER A 128 -11.72 -12.00 4.80
C SER A 128 -11.97 -12.10 3.29
N GLN A 129 -12.24 -10.97 2.63
CA GLN A 129 -12.42 -10.89 1.18
C GLN A 129 -11.09 -10.69 0.44
N VAL A 130 -10.02 -10.33 1.14
CA VAL A 130 -8.70 -10.13 0.55
C VAL A 130 -8.16 -11.46 0.02
N ARG A 131 -7.67 -11.44 -1.22
CA ARG A 131 -7.06 -12.60 -1.89
C ARG A 131 -5.59 -12.34 -2.19
N ALA A 132 -4.85 -13.42 -2.44
CA ALA A 132 -3.42 -13.35 -2.79
C ALA A 132 -3.12 -12.39 -3.97
N GLY A 133 -4.02 -12.34 -4.95
CA GLY A 133 -3.90 -11.43 -6.10
C GLY A 133 -3.93 -9.94 -5.71
N ASP A 134 -4.72 -9.57 -4.69
CA ASP A 134 -4.83 -8.20 -4.22
C ASP A 134 -3.54 -7.71 -3.55
N LEU A 135 -2.77 -8.63 -2.93
CA LEU A 135 -1.53 -8.32 -2.21
C LEU A 135 -0.34 -8.11 -3.16
N SER A 136 -0.44 -8.64 -4.37
CA SER A 136 0.59 -8.58 -5.41
C SER A 136 0.36 -7.43 -6.39
N ALA A 137 -0.62 -6.56 -6.14
CA ALA A 137 -0.94 -5.44 -7.00
C ALA A 137 0.26 -4.46 -7.11
N PRO A 138 0.60 -3.98 -8.31
CA PRO A 138 1.81 -3.20 -8.56
C PRO A 138 1.81 -1.81 -7.94
N ASP A 139 0.62 -1.28 -7.63
CA ASP A 139 0.39 -0.01 -6.93
C ASP A 139 0.60 -0.12 -5.41
N LEU A 140 0.62 -1.33 -4.88
CA LEU A 140 0.93 -1.56 -3.48
C LEU A 140 2.46 -1.64 -3.27
N SER A 141 2.93 -0.98 -2.22
CA SER A 141 4.33 -0.97 -1.79
C SER A 141 4.44 -1.35 -0.31
N GLY A 142 5.65 -1.71 0.12
CA GLY A 142 5.92 -2.09 1.50
C GLY A 142 5.77 -3.59 1.80
N SER A 143 5.71 -3.90 3.09
CA SER A 143 5.67 -5.26 3.63
C SER A 143 4.35 -5.98 3.33
N LEU A 144 4.31 -7.30 3.53
CA LEU A 144 3.08 -8.08 3.35
C LEU A 144 1.97 -7.59 4.31
N ALA A 145 2.33 -7.23 5.55
CA ALA A 145 1.39 -6.66 6.52
C ALA A 145 0.76 -5.35 6.01
N GLN A 146 1.58 -4.42 5.50
CA GLN A 146 1.11 -3.13 4.98
C GLN A 146 0.21 -3.31 3.76
N ARG A 147 0.59 -4.22 2.85
CA ARG A 147 -0.21 -4.58 1.66
C ARG A 147 -1.56 -5.15 2.05
N PHE A 148 -1.58 -6.06 3.01
CA PHE A 148 -2.81 -6.67 3.51
C PHE A 148 -3.72 -5.63 4.16
N GLN A 149 -3.17 -4.77 5.02
CA GLN A 149 -3.92 -3.69 5.64
C GLN A 149 -4.52 -2.75 4.59
N ALA A 150 -3.76 -2.37 3.56
CA ALA A 150 -4.23 -1.53 2.47
C ALA A 150 -5.37 -2.20 1.66
N ALA A 151 -5.22 -3.48 1.34
CA ALA A 151 -6.24 -4.26 0.65
C ALA A 151 -7.53 -4.40 1.49
N ALA A 152 -7.39 -4.66 2.80
CA ALA A 152 -8.51 -4.74 3.74
C ALA A 152 -9.24 -3.39 3.88
N ARG A 153 -8.51 -2.28 3.97
CA ARG A 153 -9.07 -0.92 3.94
C ARG A 153 -9.88 -0.67 2.66
N LEU A 154 -9.36 -1.08 1.51
CA LEU A 154 -10.05 -0.94 0.23
C LEU A 154 -11.33 -1.79 0.20
N ALA A 155 -11.27 -3.04 0.67
CA ALA A 155 -12.45 -3.90 0.77
C ALA A 155 -13.51 -3.29 1.70
N LEU A 156 -13.09 -2.76 2.86
CA LEU A 156 -13.98 -2.11 3.82
C LEU A 156 -14.64 -0.86 3.22
N PHE A 157 -13.86 -0.06 2.49
CA PHE A 157 -14.38 1.10 1.77
C PHE A 157 -15.45 0.66 0.77
N ARG A 158 -15.19 -0.35 -0.06
CA ARG A 158 -16.17 -0.86 -1.03
C ARG A 158 -17.45 -1.41 -0.38
N GLN A 159 -17.34 -2.00 0.81
CA GLN A 159 -18.48 -2.54 1.56
C GLN A 159 -19.34 -1.43 2.17
N THR A 160 -18.72 -0.37 2.70
CA THR A 160 -19.43 0.73 3.37
C THR A 160 -19.88 1.83 2.41
N HIS A 161 -19.25 1.93 1.24
CA HIS A 161 -19.53 2.94 0.21
C HIS A 161 -20.08 2.25 -1.05
N PRO A 162 -21.42 2.09 -1.16
CA PRO A 162 -22.02 1.51 -2.34
C PRO A 162 -21.74 2.37 -3.57
N GLU A 163 -21.65 1.72 -4.73
CA GLU A 163 -21.45 2.40 -6.00
C GLU A 163 -22.71 3.15 -6.41
N ARG A 164 -22.52 4.38 -6.87
CA ARG A 164 -23.55 5.32 -7.30
C ARG A 164 -23.15 5.94 -8.63
N THR A 165 -24.13 6.07 -9.51
CA THR A 165 -23.98 6.82 -10.76
C THR A 165 -24.69 8.16 -10.61
N LEU A 166 -23.94 9.23 -10.80
CA LEU A 166 -24.40 10.62 -10.76
C LEU A 166 -24.52 11.12 -12.20
N ARG A 167 -25.70 11.62 -12.56
CA ARG A 167 -25.91 12.25 -13.87
C ARG A 167 -25.36 13.68 -13.83
N THR A 168 -24.65 14.07 -14.86
CA THR A 168 -24.11 15.42 -15.05
C THR A 168 -24.52 15.97 -16.42
N GLN A 169 -24.57 17.28 -16.57
CA GLN A 169 -25.06 17.99 -17.75
C GLN A 169 -23.92 18.58 -18.61
N GLY A 170 -22.75 17.93 -18.61
CA GLY A 170 -21.60 18.31 -19.41
C GLY A 170 -20.27 18.15 -18.68
N GLU A 171 -19.17 18.33 -19.41
CA GLU A 171 -17.80 18.08 -18.94
C GLU A 171 -17.40 18.95 -17.72
N THR A 172 -17.85 20.20 -17.68
CA THR A 172 -17.55 21.09 -16.55
C THR A 172 -18.22 20.61 -15.25
N GLU A 173 -19.49 20.22 -15.32
CA GLU A 173 -20.19 19.68 -14.14
C GLU A 173 -19.60 18.32 -13.74
N GLN A 174 -19.24 17.49 -14.72
CA GLN A 174 -18.55 16.22 -14.47
C GLN A 174 -17.23 16.42 -13.72
N ALA A 175 -16.38 17.34 -14.16
CA ALA A 175 -15.12 17.67 -13.48
C ALA A 175 -15.36 18.22 -12.06
N PHE A 176 -16.37 19.07 -11.89
CA PHE A 176 -16.75 19.59 -10.58
C PHE A 176 -17.21 18.47 -9.63
N VAL A 177 -18.07 17.57 -10.10
CA VAL A 177 -18.55 16.42 -9.32
C VAL A 177 -17.41 15.48 -8.95
N LEU A 178 -16.47 15.20 -9.86
CA LEU A 178 -15.27 14.42 -9.55
C LEU A 178 -14.46 15.04 -8.42
N GLY A 179 -14.25 16.35 -8.45
CA GLY A 179 -13.57 17.08 -7.38
C GLY A 179 -14.31 17.01 -6.04
N LEU A 180 -15.65 17.11 -6.05
CA LEU A 180 -16.47 16.94 -4.85
C LEU A 180 -16.39 15.50 -4.29
N VAL A 181 -16.44 14.49 -5.15
CA VAL A 181 -16.30 13.08 -4.76
C VAL A 181 -14.94 12.84 -4.09
N GLU A 182 -13.87 13.33 -4.71
CA GLU A 182 -12.52 13.19 -4.16
C GLU A 182 -12.37 13.92 -2.83
N GLY A 183 -12.91 15.14 -2.71
CA GLY A 183 -12.89 15.89 -1.46
C GLY A 183 -13.69 15.22 -0.32
N LEU A 184 -14.80 14.54 -0.63
CA LEU A 184 -15.66 13.90 0.37
C LEU A 184 -15.19 12.50 0.78
N THR A 185 -14.47 11.80 -0.09
CA THR A 185 -14.11 10.38 0.11
C THR A 185 -12.60 10.12 0.17
N GLY A 186 -11.78 11.09 -0.23
CA GLY A 186 -10.35 10.91 -0.46
C GLY A 186 -10.02 10.00 -1.65
N ARG A 187 -11.02 9.65 -2.48
CA ARG A 187 -10.86 8.78 -3.65
C ARG A 187 -11.56 9.41 -4.85
N SER A 188 -10.90 9.39 -6.00
CA SER A 188 -11.48 9.90 -7.23
C SER A 188 -12.61 8.98 -7.72
N GLY A 189 -13.61 9.59 -8.37
CA GLY A 189 -14.61 8.86 -9.15
C GLY A 189 -14.13 8.58 -10.57
N GLU A 190 -14.97 7.91 -11.34
CA GLU A 190 -14.72 7.61 -12.75
C GLU A 190 -15.78 8.30 -13.62
N THR A 191 -15.38 8.80 -14.78
CA THR A 191 -16.34 9.26 -15.79
C THR A 191 -17.01 8.06 -16.46
N THR A 192 -18.30 8.17 -16.76
CA THR A 192 -19.04 7.14 -17.51
C THR A 192 -19.20 7.54 -18.97
N GLU A 193 -19.35 6.55 -19.85
CA GLU A 193 -19.58 6.77 -21.29
C GLU A 193 -20.82 7.66 -21.56
N ASP A 194 -21.86 7.53 -20.74
CA ASP A 194 -23.08 8.35 -20.82
C ASP A 194 -22.91 9.81 -20.32
N GLY A 195 -21.68 10.25 -20.04
CA GLY A 195 -21.39 11.61 -19.57
C GLY A 195 -21.76 11.87 -18.11
N GLY A 196 -21.73 10.82 -17.27
CA GLY A 196 -21.96 10.88 -15.82
C GLY A 196 -20.70 10.61 -15.00
N VAL A 197 -20.85 10.52 -13.68
CA VAL A 197 -19.78 10.16 -12.74
C VAL A 197 -20.18 8.93 -11.93
N ARG A 198 -19.35 7.88 -11.96
CA ARG A 198 -19.46 6.70 -11.10
C ARG A 198 -18.55 6.87 -9.89
N ALA A 199 -19.12 6.77 -8.70
CA ALA A 199 -18.37 6.93 -7.45
C ALA A 199 -18.95 6.04 -6.34
N ARG A 200 -18.15 5.77 -5.32
CA ARG A 200 -18.59 5.03 -4.13
C ARG A 200 -18.86 6.00 -3.00
N LEU A 201 -20.12 6.08 -2.57
CA LEU A 201 -20.60 7.09 -1.62
C LEU A 201 -21.56 6.47 -0.61
N THR A 202 -21.42 6.84 0.66
CA THR A 202 -22.45 6.61 1.67
C THR A 202 -23.68 7.47 1.37
N ALA A 203 -24.81 7.17 2.03
CA ALA A 203 -26.02 7.98 1.89
C ALA A 203 -25.79 9.44 2.29
N ASP A 204 -25.06 9.67 3.39
CA ASP A 204 -24.77 11.01 3.91
C ASP A 204 -23.84 11.79 2.97
N GLN A 205 -22.80 11.14 2.43
CA GLN A 205 -21.93 11.74 1.43
C GLN A 205 -22.68 12.09 0.14
N LEU A 206 -23.59 11.22 -0.30
CA LEU A 206 -24.44 11.50 -1.47
C LEU A 206 -25.37 12.69 -1.23
N ALA A 207 -25.98 12.78 -0.04
CA ALA A 207 -26.82 13.91 0.33
C ALA A 207 -26.01 15.22 0.37
N ARG A 208 -24.82 15.18 0.99
CA ARG A 208 -23.90 16.33 1.04
C ARG A 208 -23.44 16.75 -0.34
N LEU A 209 -23.07 15.79 -1.20
CA LEU A 209 -22.68 16.06 -2.58
C LEU A 209 -23.80 16.74 -3.37
N ARG A 210 -25.04 16.24 -3.26
CA ARG A 210 -26.20 16.87 -3.91
C ARG A 210 -26.46 18.29 -3.40
N ALA A 211 -26.30 18.53 -2.10
CA ALA A 211 -26.41 19.86 -1.53
C ALA A 211 -25.34 20.81 -2.11
N LEU A 212 -24.08 20.38 -2.15
CA LEU A 212 -22.97 21.16 -2.72
C LEU A 212 -23.15 21.42 -4.22
N MET A 213 -23.69 20.45 -4.97
CA MET A 213 -24.03 20.64 -6.38
C MET A 213 -25.14 21.69 -6.56
N ALA A 214 -26.17 21.66 -5.72
CA ALA A 214 -27.27 22.63 -5.78
C ALA A 214 -26.81 24.04 -5.38
N GLU A 215 -25.91 24.15 -4.41
CA GLU A 215 -25.42 25.43 -3.86
C GLU A 215 -24.36 26.07 -4.76
N HIS A 216 -23.41 25.28 -5.28
CA HIS A 216 -22.21 25.80 -5.96
C HIS A 216 -22.12 25.44 -7.45
N GLY A 217 -23.09 24.70 -8.01
CA GLY A 217 -23.03 24.26 -9.40
C GLY A 217 -23.11 25.39 -10.44
N SER A 218 -23.73 26.52 -10.11
CA SER A 218 -23.68 27.73 -10.94
C SER A 218 -22.31 28.39 -10.88
N ASP A 219 -21.75 28.50 -9.67
CA ASP A 219 -20.50 29.19 -9.41
C ASP A 219 -19.33 28.44 -10.07
N ALA A 220 -19.33 27.10 -10.00
CA ALA A 220 -18.33 26.27 -10.66
C ALA A 220 -18.29 26.50 -12.18
N ARG A 221 -19.46 26.63 -12.82
CA ARG A 221 -19.57 26.92 -14.26
C ARG A 221 -19.03 28.31 -14.60
N GLU A 222 -19.34 29.30 -13.78
CA GLU A 222 -18.86 30.65 -13.96
C GLU A 222 -17.33 30.76 -13.76
N VAL A 223 -16.78 30.11 -12.73
CA VAL A 223 -15.34 30.01 -12.49
C VAL A 223 -14.62 29.32 -13.67
N ALA A 224 -15.16 28.21 -14.16
CA ALA A 224 -14.61 27.52 -15.32
C ALA A 224 -14.61 28.42 -16.58
N ARG A 225 -15.71 29.15 -16.81
CA ARG A 225 -15.82 30.11 -17.91
C ARG A 225 -14.78 31.22 -17.80
N GLN A 226 -14.59 31.80 -16.62
CA GLN A 226 -13.58 32.84 -16.38
C GLN A 226 -12.17 32.31 -16.57
N ALA A 227 -11.86 31.12 -16.07
CA ALA A 227 -10.56 30.46 -16.24
C ALA A 227 -10.24 30.21 -17.73
N ALA A 228 -11.21 29.72 -18.50
CA ALA A 228 -11.05 29.53 -19.94
C ALA A 228 -10.78 30.85 -20.69
N GLN A 229 -11.49 31.92 -20.34
CA GLN A 229 -11.26 33.25 -20.92
C GLN A 229 -9.88 33.81 -20.55
N ALA A 230 -9.46 33.67 -19.29
CA ALA A 230 -8.16 34.10 -18.82
C ALA A 230 -7.03 33.35 -19.55
N TYR A 231 -7.15 32.02 -19.69
CA TYR A 231 -6.21 31.21 -20.44
C TYR A 231 -6.12 31.67 -21.91
N GLY A 232 -7.26 31.85 -22.58
CA GLY A 232 -7.29 32.36 -23.96
C GLY A 232 -6.63 33.74 -24.14
N LYS A 233 -6.72 34.62 -23.14
CA LYS A 233 -6.01 35.92 -23.13
C LYS A 233 -4.50 35.77 -22.96
N SER A 234 -4.05 34.78 -22.18
CA SER A 234 -2.63 34.52 -21.93
C SER A 234 -1.86 33.98 -23.13
N LEU A 235 -2.56 33.50 -24.16
CA LEU A 235 -1.98 32.95 -25.39
C LEU A 235 -1.68 34.03 -26.46
N ARG A 236 -1.92 35.31 -26.16
CA ARG A 236 -1.56 36.45 -27.01
C ARG A 236 -0.28 37.09 -26.53
#